data_AF-A0A2E7TSN5-F1
#
_entry.id   AF-A0A2E7TSN5-F1
#
_cell.length_a   1.000
_cell.length_b   1.000
_cell.length_c   1.000
_cell.angle_alpha   90.00
_cell.angle_beta   90.00
_cell.angle_gamma   90.00
#
_symmetry.space_group_name_H-M   'P 1'
#
loop_
_entity.id
_entity.type
_entity.pdbx_description
1 polymer ?
#
loop_
_entity_poly.entity_id
_entity_poly.type
_entity_poly.pdbx_seq_one_letter_code
_entity_poly.pdbx_strand_id
1 'polypeptide(L)'
;MTKRKYSPRIDVVSRTPRSYNSGFTKKYTDWHWGVGPAEVIDWDDPDLPENMIECGRLVRVHFRAPASVNPRRERDTMIEFSRPVARRSYVAFDPAHPSERLYLLVSPKATRQLADRFFFDNSAPALPLGQMSLMVGGRHGKVDDYPNVMVKPIGVMTGLVYHTHKQDDGPSYYIHKMGEESAHYPVLCCDAQGRLWIAGGNYTCPTPGITD
;
A
#
# COMPACT_ATOMS: atom_id res chain seq x y z
N MET A 1 -25.17 -2.28 -17.26
CA MET A 1 -24.03 -2.61 -16.40
C MET A 1 -24.48 -2.65 -14.95
N THR A 2 -24.58 -3.85 -14.39
CA THR A 2 -25.05 -4.09 -13.02
C THR A 2 -23.93 -3.72 -12.04
N LYS A 3 -24.13 -2.69 -11.21
CA LYS A 3 -23.19 -2.33 -10.13
C LYS A 3 -23.13 -3.49 -9.14
N ARG A 4 -22.07 -4.32 -9.17
CA ARG A 4 -21.78 -5.22 -8.05
C ARG A 4 -21.57 -4.34 -6.82
N LYS A 5 -22.40 -4.52 -5.78
CA LYS A 5 -22.15 -3.93 -4.46
C LYS A 5 -20.89 -4.60 -3.91
N TYR A 6 -19.77 -3.92 -4.02
CA TYR A 6 -18.54 -4.29 -3.34
C TYR A 6 -18.77 -4.12 -1.84
N SER A 7 -18.72 -5.24 -1.11
CA SER A 7 -18.84 -5.29 0.35
C SER A 7 -17.70 -6.17 0.86
N PRO A 8 -16.46 -5.64 0.90
CA PRO A 8 -15.29 -6.41 1.31
C PRO A 8 -15.53 -6.98 2.71
N ARG A 9 -15.50 -8.30 2.81
CA ARG A 9 -15.40 -8.99 4.09
C ARG A 9 -13.92 -9.06 4.43
N ILE A 10 -13.57 -8.58 5.62
CA ILE A 10 -12.25 -8.85 6.20
C ILE A 10 -12.43 -10.08 7.07
N ASP A 11 -12.09 -11.25 6.54
CA ASP A 11 -11.93 -12.45 7.35
C ASP A 11 -10.44 -12.56 7.68
N VAL A 12 -10.04 -12.04 8.84
CA VAL A 12 -8.68 -12.27 9.36
C VAL A 12 -8.61 -13.74 9.76
N VAL A 13 -8.14 -14.59 8.86
CA VAL A 13 -7.89 -15.99 9.19
C VAL A 13 -6.54 -16.04 9.90
N SER A 14 -6.54 -15.91 11.23
CA SER A 14 -5.35 -16.11 12.06
C SER A 14 -4.93 -17.59 12.05
N ARG A 15 -4.41 -18.09 10.94
CA ARG A 15 -3.77 -19.40 10.90
C ARG A 15 -2.35 -19.19 11.41
N THR A 16 -2.03 -19.83 12.53
CA THR A 16 -0.63 -19.96 12.97
C THR A 16 0.16 -20.59 11.80
N PRO A 17 1.42 -20.18 11.51
CA PRO A 17 2.10 -20.42 10.24
C PRO A 17 2.47 -21.89 9.92
N ARG A 18 1.89 -22.89 10.61
CA ARG A 18 2.33 -24.29 10.57
C ARG A 18 2.19 -24.99 9.22
N SER A 19 1.58 -24.38 8.21
CA SER A 19 1.40 -24.98 6.88
C SER A 19 1.86 -24.14 5.70
N TYR A 20 2.61 -23.04 5.92
CA TYR A 20 3.10 -22.22 4.80
C TYR A 20 4.44 -22.72 4.24
N ASN A 21 4.53 -22.68 2.92
CA ASN A 21 5.73 -23.00 2.13
C ASN A 21 6.95 -22.26 2.73
N SER A 22 7.99 -23.00 3.10
CA SER A 22 9.13 -22.51 3.91
C SER A 22 9.84 -21.28 3.34
N GLY A 23 9.72 -21.02 2.03
CA GLY A 23 10.29 -19.85 1.37
C GLY A 23 9.64 -18.51 1.70
N PHE A 24 8.33 -18.46 1.99
CA PHE A 24 7.63 -17.20 2.28
C PHE A 24 7.92 -16.67 3.68
N THR A 25 7.95 -17.56 4.66
CA THR A 25 8.34 -17.25 6.04
C THR A 25 9.74 -16.66 6.06
N LYS A 26 10.68 -17.24 5.30
CA LYS A 26 12.05 -16.72 5.23
C LYS A 26 12.11 -15.28 4.72
N LYS A 27 11.41 -14.94 3.62
CA LYS A 27 11.39 -13.57 3.08
C LYS A 27 10.85 -12.53 4.06
N TYR A 28 9.73 -12.84 4.73
CA TYR A 28 9.20 -11.95 5.77
C TYR A 28 10.18 -11.81 6.95
N THR A 29 10.73 -12.92 7.42
CA THR A 29 11.69 -12.96 8.53
C THR A 29 12.94 -12.18 8.22
N ASP A 30 13.40 -12.21 6.97
CA ASP A 30 14.43 -11.30 6.50
C ASP A 30 13.92 -9.85 6.72
N TRP A 31 12.75 -9.43 6.24
CA TRP A 31 12.30 -8.03 6.41
C TRP A 31 12.04 -7.56 7.84
N HIS A 32 11.63 -8.45 8.75
CA HIS A 32 11.15 -8.08 10.09
C HIS A 32 12.10 -8.48 11.21
N TRP A 33 13.40 -8.39 10.96
CA TRP A 33 14.45 -8.63 11.96
C TRP A 33 14.30 -9.99 12.65
N GLY A 34 14.06 -11.07 11.92
CA GLY A 34 13.97 -12.41 12.51
C GLY A 34 12.58 -12.80 13.04
N VAL A 35 11.60 -11.89 13.05
CA VAL A 35 10.22 -12.20 13.46
C VAL A 35 9.46 -12.85 12.30
N GLY A 36 8.58 -13.82 12.58
CA GLY A 36 7.65 -14.37 11.58
C GLY A 36 6.44 -13.45 11.35
N PRO A 37 5.69 -13.61 10.24
CA PRO A 37 4.51 -12.78 9.98
C PRO A 37 3.50 -12.92 11.10
N ALA A 38 3.01 -11.79 11.59
CA ALA A 38 2.01 -11.75 12.65
C ALA A 38 0.70 -12.40 12.18
N GLU A 39 0.28 -12.08 10.95
CA GLU A 39 -0.92 -12.60 10.31
C GLU A 39 -0.69 -12.84 8.81
N VAL A 40 -1.36 -13.85 8.26
CA VAL A 40 -1.63 -13.92 6.82
C VAL A 40 -2.96 -13.22 6.60
N ILE A 41 -2.98 -12.24 5.69
CA ILE A 41 -4.18 -11.45 5.44
C ILE A 41 -4.91 -12.08 4.26
N ASP A 42 -6.07 -12.66 4.54
CA ASP A 42 -7.06 -12.95 3.50
C ASP A 42 -7.90 -11.69 3.30
N TRP A 43 -7.84 -11.14 2.09
CA TRP A 43 -8.55 -9.92 1.73
C TRP A 43 -9.41 -10.22 0.51
N ASP A 44 -10.71 -10.34 0.72
CA ASP A 44 -11.69 -10.65 -0.32
C ASP A 44 -11.85 -9.47 -1.30
N ASP A 45 -10.91 -9.37 -2.23
CA ASP A 45 -10.89 -8.40 -3.31
C ASP A 45 -10.32 -9.05 -4.60
N PRO A 46 -11.12 -9.15 -5.67
CA PRO A 46 -10.69 -9.80 -6.91
C PRO A 46 -9.59 -9.04 -7.67
N ASP A 47 -9.32 -7.78 -7.32
CA ASP A 47 -8.25 -6.98 -7.93
C ASP A 47 -6.91 -7.10 -7.15
N LEU A 48 -6.87 -7.86 -6.07
CA LEU A 48 -5.67 -8.07 -5.26
C LEU A 48 -5.12 -9.50 -5.43
N PRO A 49 -3.82 -9.71 -5.16
CA PRO A 49 -3.24 -11.05 -5.11
C PRO A 49 -3.92 -11.91 -4.02
N GLU A 50 -4.12 -13.20 -4.33
CA GLU A 50 -4.74 -14.16 -3.39
C GLU A 50 -3.92 -14.33 -2.10
N ASN A 51 -2.59 -14.23 -2.20
CA ASN A 51 -1.69 -14.39 -1.07
C ASN A 51 -0.82 -13.15 -0.93
N MET A 52 -0.97 -12.44 0.19
CA MET A 52 -0.11 -11.33 0.57
C MET A 52 0.40 -11.54 1.99
N ILE A 53 1.57 -10.99 2.27
CA ILE A 53 2.18 -11.05 3.60
C ILE A 53 2.09 -9.65 4.23
N GLU A 54 1.56 -9.56 5.45
CA GLU A 54 1.52 -8.33 6.22
C GLU A 54 2.94 -7.75 6.38
N CYS A 55 3.10 -6.42 6.38
CA CYS A 55 4.28 -5.73 6.93
C CYS A 55 3.93 -5.10 8.29
N GLY A 56 2.72 -4.57 8.39
CA GLY A 56 2.16 -4.06 9.64
C GLY A 56 0.90 -3.24 9.42
N ARG A 57 0.38 -2.67 10.49
CA ARG A 57 -0.87 -1.90 10.47
C ARG A 57 -0.63 -0.52 9.88
N LEU A 58 -1.33 -0.19 8.79
CA LEU A 58 -1.19 1.09 8.10
C LEU A 58 -1.74 2.23 8.96
N VAL A 59 -0.87 3.20 9.29
CA VAL A 59 -1.20 4.32 10.18
C VAL A 59 -1.27 5.62 9.39
N ARG A 60 -0.28 5.89 8.52
CA ARG A 60 -0.22 7.10 7.69
C ARG A 60 0.33 6.83 6.31
N VAL A 61 -0.12 7.63 5.34
CA VAL A 61 0.47 7.73 4.00
C VAL A 61 0.88 9.17 3.77
N HIS A 62 2.14 9.38 3.37
CA HIS A 62 2.72 10.68 3.09
C HIS A 62 2.82 10.88 1.58
N PHE A 63 2.39 12.04 1.09
CA PHE A 63 2.42 12.36 -0.33
C PHE A 63 2.51 13.87 -0.58
N ARG A 64 3.10 14.25 -1.70
CA ARG A 64 3.06 15.61 -2.24
C ARG A 64 1.91 15.69 -3.23
N ALA A 65 0.88 16.46 -2.87
CA ALA A 65 -0.18 16.79 -3.80
C ALA A 65 0.42 17.51 -5.02
N PRO A 66 -0.20 17.40 -6.23
CA PRO A 66 0.16 18.23 -7.36
C PRO A 66 0.25 19.69 -6.91
N ALA A 67 1.27 20.41 -7.33
CA ALA A 67 1.54 21.77 -6.88
C ALA A 67 0.25 22.61 -6.95
N SER A 68 -0.37 22.85 -5.79
CA SER A 68 -1.33 23.94 -5.69
C SER A 68 -0.59 25.21 -6.11
N VAL A 69 -1.32 26.19 -6.65
CA VAL A 69 -0.85 27.46 -7.25
C VAL A 69 0.20 28.25 -6.42
N ASN A 70 0.53 27.80 -5.20
CA ASN A 70 1.51 28.40 -4.31
C ASN A 70 2.78 27.52 -4.12
N PRO A 71 3.89 27.81 -4.84
CA PRO A 71 5.13 27.02 -4.81
C PRO A 71 5.89 27.07 -3.47
N ARG A 72 5.42 27.85 -2.48
CA ARG A 72 6.05 27.95 -1.15
C ARG A 72 5.59 26.87 -0.15
N ARG A 73 4.74 25.92 -0.57
CA ARG A 73 4.31 24.77 0.26
C ARG A 73 4.66 23.45 -0.42
N GLU A 74 5.96 23.16 -0.51
CA GLU A 74 6.47 21.78 -0.72
C GLU A 74 6.34 20.93 0.55
N ARG A 75 5.25 21.08 1.32
CA ARG A 75 5.04 20.27 2.51
C ARG A 75 4.29 19.01 2.11
N ASP A 76 4.84 17.86 2.49
CA ASP A 76 4.14 16.59 2.41
C ASP A 76 2.78 16.72 3.11
N THR A 77 1.74 16.33 2.37
CA THR A 77 0.40 16.11 2.89
C THR A 77 0.32 14.68 3.41
N MET A 78 -0.58 14.41 4.35
CA MET A 78 -0.76 13.07 4.90
C MET A 78 -2.23 12.63 4.89
N ILE A 79 -2.43 11.34 4.65
CA ILE A 79 -3.64 10.61 5.06
C ILE A 79 -3.30 9.95 6.39
N GLU A 80 -3.95 10.36 7.47
CA GLU A 80 -3.81 9.74 8.78
C GLU A 80 -5.07 8.96 9.13
N PHE A 81 -4.89 7.68 9.48
CA PHE A 81 -6.00 6.81 9.84
C PHE A 81 -6.24 6.85 11.35
N SER A 82 -7.51 7.00 11.75
CA SER A 82 -7.88 6.88 13.16
C SER A 82 -7.54 5.48 13.69
N ARG A 83 -7.28 5.35 15.01
CA ARG A 83 -6.92 4.06 15.62
C ARG A 83 -7.86 2.90 15.24
N PRO A 84 -9.20 3.05 15.23
CA PRO A 84 -10.10 1.97 14.81
C PRO A 84 -9.93 1.55 13.34
N VAL A 85 -9.60 2.50 12.46
CA VAL A 85 -9.34 2.24 11.04
C VAL A 85 -7.96 1.60 10.87
N ALA A 86 -6.92 2.19 11.45
CA ALA A 86 -5.54 1.71 11.37
C ALA A 86 -5.40 0.26 11.85
N ARG A 87 -6.10 -0.13 12.92
CA ARG A 87 -6.11 -1.53 13.42
C ARG A 87 -6.62 -2.56 12.40
N ARG A 88 -7.37 -2.13 11.39
CA ARG A 88 -7.95 -2.96 10.32
C ARG A 88 -7.48 -2.52 8.93
N SER A 89 -6.37 -1.79 8.89
CA SER A 89 -5.71 -1.39 7.66
C SER A 89 -4.27 -1.89 7.72
N TYR A 90 -3.72 -2.29 6.59
CA TYR A 90 -2.46 -2.99 6.53
C TYR A 90 -1.61 -2.46 5.38
N VAL A 91 -0.30 -2.46 5.59
CA VAL A 91 0.66 -2.54 4.51
C VAL A 91 0.96 -4.02 4.34
N ALA A 92 0.89 -4.51 3.11
CA ALA A 92 1.22 -5.89 2.79
C ALA A 92 2.05 -5.93 1.51
N PHE A 93 2.74 -7.04 1.25
CA PHE A 93 3.42 -7.25 0.00
C PHE A 93 3.01 -8.57 -0.67
N ASP A 94 3.12 -8.59 -1.99
CA ASP A 94 2.95 -9.79 -2.79
C ASP A 94 4.30 -10.51 -2.95
N PRO A 95 4.49 -11.68 -2.32
CA PRO A 95 5.76 -12.39 -2.37
C PRO A 95 6.00 -13.13 -3.70
N ALA A 96 4.96 -13.31 -4.52
CA ALA A 96 5.04 -13.93 -5.85
C ALA A 96 5.43 -12.90 -6.93
N HIS A 97 5.18 -11.61 -6.67
CA HIS A 97 5.63 -10.54 -7.55
C HIS A 97 7.18 -10.45 -7.56
N PRO A 98 7.86 -10.39 -8.72
CA PRO A 98 9.33 -10.40 -8.81
C PRO A 98 10.03 -9.24 -8.08
N SER A 99 9.30 -8.17 -7.80
CA SER A 99 9.79 -6.99 -7.07
C SER A 99 9.05 -6.74 -5.76
N GLU A 100 8.31 -7.74 -5.26
CA GLU A 100 7.68 -7.74 -3.93
C GLU A 100 6.79 -6.51 -3.72
N ARG A 101 5.80 -6.34 -4.60
CA ARG A 101 4.98 -5.12 -4.65
C ARG A 101 4.21 -4.92 -3.34
N LEU A 102 4.16 -3.67 -2.89
CA LEU A 102 3.39 -3.22 -1.74
C LEU A 102 1.94 -2.93 -2.11
N TYR A 103 1.04 -3.27 -1.19
CA TYR A 103 -0.39 -2.98 -1.25
C TYR A 103 -0.84 -2.27 0.02
N LEU A 104 -1.78 -1.34 -0.14
CA LEU A 104 -2.40 -0.58 0.95
C LEU A 104 -3.81 -1.09 1.18
N LEU A 105 -3.96 -2.02 2.12
CA LEU A 105 -5.24 -2.62 2.46
C LEU A 105 -5.96 -1.71 3.45
N VAL A 106 -6.95 -0.94 3.00
CA VAL A 106 -7.64 0.03 3.86
C VAL A 106 -8.96 -0.52 4.36
N SER A 107 -9.21 -0.37 5.67
CA SER A 107 -10.49 -0.75 6.27
C SER A 107 -11.70 -0.21 5.50
N PRO A 108 -12.73 -1.03 5.22
CA PRO A 108 -13.94 -0.62 4.51
C PRO A 108 -14.69 0.54 5.17
N LYS A 109 -14.44 0.81 6.46
CA LYS A 109 -15.00 1.98 7.16
C LYS A 109 -14.47 3.31 6.62
N ALA A 110 -13.27 3.33 6.05
CA ALA A 110 -12.62 4.54 5.53
C ALA A 110 -12.72 4.68 4.01
N THR A 111 -12.96 3.59 3.28
CA THR A 111 -12.96 3.59 1.81
C THR A 111 -13.96 4.59 1.23
N ARG A 112 -15.18 4.69 1.78
CA ARG A 112 -16.15 5.68 1.29
C ARG A 112 -15.64 7.13 1.38
N GLN A 113 -15.05 7.51 2.51
CA GLN A 113 -14.50 8.85 2.72
C GLN A 113 -13.31 9.12 1.79
N LEU A 114 -12.48 8.10 1.53
CA LEU A 114 -11.39 8.19 0.57
C LEU A 114 -11.92 8.37 -0.86
N ALA A 115 -12.94 7.60 -1.25
CA ALA A 115 -13.55 7.71 -2.59
C ALA A 115 -14.13 9.10 -2.81
N ASP A 116 -14.92 9.61 -1.86
CA ASP A 116 -15.51 10.96 -1.94
C ASP A 116 -14.41 12.01 -2.12
N ARG A 117 -13.40 12.01 -1.24
CA ARG A 117 -12.33 13.02 -1.25
C ARG A 117 -11.37 12.93 -2.45
N PHE A 118 -10.95 11.72 -2.82
CA PHE A 118 -9.81 11.53 -3.71
C PHE A 118 -10.18 11.02 -5.10
N PHE A 119 -11.40 10.52 -5.27
CA PHE A 119 -11.90 10.09 -6.57
C PHE A 119 -13.02 10.99 -7.08
N PHE A 120 -14.07 11.23 -6.29
CA PHE A 120 -15.24 12.00 -6.74
C PHE A 120 -14.99 13.51 -6.74
N ASP A 121 -14.36 14.05 -5.71
CA ASP A 121 -14.00 15.49 -5.61
C ASP A 121 -12.73 15.86 -6.42
N ASN A 122 -12.04 14.85 -6.96
CA ASN A 122 -10.82 15.05 -7.74
C ASN A 122 -11.15 15.28 -9.22
N SER A 123 -10.79 16.44 -9.77
CA SER A 123 -11.05 16.81 -11.17
C SER A 123 -10.11 16.13 -12.18
N ALA A 124 -9.06 15.45 -11.72
CA ALA A 124 -8.18 14.70 -12.61
C ALA A 124 -8.95 13.61 -13.38
N PRO A 125 -8.59 13.33 -14.64
CA PRO A 125 -9.18 12.23 -15.38
C PRO A 125 -8.83 10.90 -14.73
N ALA A 126 -9.79 9.97 -14.72
CA ALA A 126 -9.53 8.59 -14.34
C ALA A 126 -8.79 7.87 -15.47
N LEU A 127 -7.73 7.14 -15.12
CA LEU A 127 -6.92 6.34 -16.05
C LEU A 127 -6.82 4.90 -15.56
N PRO A 128 -6.62 3.91 -16.45
CA PRO A 128 -6.25 2.56 -16.02
C PRO A 128 -4.99 2.59 -15.15
N LEU A 129 -4.98 1.81 -14.06
CA LEU A 129 -3.87 1.78 -13.11
C LEU A 129 -2.55 1.36 -13.78
N GLY A 130 -2.59 0.37 -14.68
CA GLY A 130 -1.41 -0.01 -15.47
C GLY A 130 -0.86 1.12 -16.34
N GLN A 131 -1.73 1.96 -16.92
CA GLN A 131 -1.31 3.14 -17.68
C GLN A 131 -0.69 4.20 -16.78
N MET A 132 -1.29 4.48 -15.61
CA MET A 132 -0.71 5.39 -14.61
C MET A 132 0.68 4.90 -14.19
N SER A 133 0.79 3.61 -13.90
CA SER A 133 2.05 2.99 -13.52
C SER A 133 3.13 3.11 -14.59
N LEU A 134 2.78 2.87 -15.86
CA LEU A 134 3.69 3.06 -17.00
C LEU A 134 4.18 4.51 -17.11
N MET A 135 3.29 5.49 -16.91
CA MET A 135 3.65 6.91 -16.96
C MET A 135 4.61 7.32 -15.83
N VAL A 136 4.45 6.74 -14.65
CA VAL A 136 5.36 6.95 -13.51
C VAL A 136 6.71 6.26 -13.75
N GLY A 137 6.69 5.08 -14.36
CA GLY A 137 7.89 4.29 -14.65
C GLY A 137 8.49 3.64 -13.41
N GLY A 138 9.78 3.33 -13.46
CA GLY A 138 10.47 2.58 -12.41
C GLY A 138 10.24 1.07 -12.49
N ARG A 139 10.70 0.37 -11.45
CA ARG A 139 10.72 -1.10 -11.31
C ARG A 139 9.31 -1.67 -11.37
N HIS A 140 8.36 -0.94 -10.80
CA HIS A 140 6.94 -1.29 -10.78
C HIS A 140 6.15 -0.63 -11.92
N GLY A 141 6.79 -0.04 -12.94
CA GLY A 141 6.17 0.69 -14.04
C GLY A 141 5.91 -0.14 -15.30
N LYS A 142 5.30 -1.33 -15.17
CA LYS A 142 5.07 -2.28 -16.28
C LYS A 142 3.58 -2.37 -16.63
N VAL A 143 3.27 -2.56 -17.92
CA VAL A 143 1.89 -2.50 -18.47
C VAL A 143 0.99 -3.61 -17.94
N ASP A 144 1.45 -4.85 -17.96
CA ASP A 144 0.64 -6.04 -17.63
C ASP A 144 0.76 -6.46 -16.16
N ASP A 145 1.20 -5.52 -15.33
CA ASP A 145 1.63 -5.82 -13.97
C ASP A 145 0.56 -5.45 -12.94
N TYR A 146 -0.49 -4.73 -13.34
CA TYR A 146 -1.55 -4.22 -12.47
C TYR A 146 -2.94 -4.76 -12.83
N PRO A 147 -3.87 -4.82 -11.86
CA PRO A 147 -5.26 -5.16 -12.16
C PRO A 147 -5.91 -4.08 -13.05
N ASN A 148 -6.97 -4.47 -13.75
CA ASN A 148 -7.72 -3.58 -14.63
C ASN A 148 -8.69 -2.68 -13.85
N VAL A 149 -8.12 -1.73 -13.10
CA VAL A 149 -8.85 -0.78 -12.25
C VAL A 149 -8.64 0.64 -12.76
N MET A 150 -9.70 1.45 -12.76
CA MET A 150 -9.63 2.87 -13.07
C MET A 150 -9.32 3.67 -11.81
N VAL A 151 -8.27 4.49 -11.87
CA VAL A 151 -7.78 5.27 -10.73
C VAL A 151 -7.61 6.74 -11.09
N LYS A 152 -7.67 7.60 -10.08
CA LYS A 152 -7.25 9.00 -10.17
C LYS A 152 -6.02 9.23 -9.30
N PRO A 153 -5.05 10.05 -9.75
CA PRO A 153 -3.86 10.35 -8.97
C PRO A 153 -4.21 11.27 -7.79
N ILE A 154 -3.67 10.96 -6.61
CA ILE A 154 -3.71 11.80 -5.41
C ILE A 154 -2.48 12.69 -5.36
N GLY A 155 -1.29 12.12 -5.60
CA GLY A 155 -0.02 12.83 -5.53
C GLY A 155 1.18 11.90 -5.49
N VAL A 156 2.38 12.49 -5.52
CA VAL A 156 3.64 11.75 -5.45
C VAL A 156 3.84 11.24 -4.03
N MET A 157 3.94 9.93 -3.88
CA MET A 157 4.01 9.29 -2.57
C MET A 157 5.45 9.31 -2.05
N THR A 158 5.63 9.83 -0.83
CA THR A 158 6.95 10.03 -0.23
C THR A 158 7.23 9.07 0.93
N GLY A 159 6.19 8.49 1.52
CA GLY A 159 6.37 7.48 2.56
C GLY A 159 5.10 6.84 3.10
N LEU A 160 5.28 5.78 3.87
CA LEU A 160 4.27 5.09 4.65
C LEU A 160 4.71 5.00 6.11
N VAL A 161 3.76 5.08 7.02
CA VAL A 161 3.98 4.74 8.42
C VAL A 161 3.09 3.57 8.78
N TYR A 162 3.68 2.51 9.29
CA TYR A 162 2.93 1.36 9.78
C TYR A 162 3.45 0.87 11.13
N HIS A 163 2.54 0.33 11.92
CA HIS A 163 2.85 -0.25 13.22
C HIS A 163 3.16 -1.74 13.07
N THR A 164 4.30 -2.17 13.60
CA THR A 164 4.76 -3.56 13.55
C THR A 164 5.40 -3.94 14.89
N HIS A 165 5.75 -5.22 15.06
CA HIS A 165 6.49 -5.70 16.22
C HIS A 165 7.91 -6.06 15.78
N LYS A 166 8.89 -5.35 16.34
CA LYS A 166 10.30 -5.63 16.10
C LYS A 166 10.79 -6.64 17.15
N GLN A 167 11.69 -7.54 16.73
CA GLN A 167 12.37 -8.43 17.67
C GLN A 167 13.09 -7.57 18.74
N ASP A 168 12.90 -7.94 20.00
CA ASP A 168 13.51 -7.30 21.18
C ASP A 168 13.01 -5.88 21.57
N ASP A 169 12.54 -5.06 20.62
CA ASP A 169 12.05 -3.69 20.89
C ASP A 169 10.53 -3.60 21.14
N GLY A 170 9.77 -4.65 20.80
CA GLY A 170 8.32 -4.67 20.98
C GLY A 170 7.54 -3.82 19.95
N PRO A 171 6.35 -3.30 20.30
CA PRO A 171 5.50 -2.54 19.39
C PRO A 171 6.18 -1.24 18.93
N SER A 172 6.36 -1.06 17.62
CA SER A 172 7.11 0.04 17.02
C SER A 172 6.41 0.60 15.78
N TYR A 173 6.70 1.86 15.45
CA TYR A 173 6.28 2.47 14.18
C TYR A 173 7.45 2.48 13.22
N TYR A 174 7.26 1.92 12.03
CA TYR A 174 8.23 1.97 10.95
C TYR A 174 7.82 3.02 9.92
N ILE A 175 8.80 3.78 9.43
CA ILE A 175 8.62 4.74 8.34
C ILE A 175 9.30 4.18 7.10
N HIS A 176 8.50 3.74 6.14
CA HIS A 176 8.98 3.30 4.84
C HIS A 176 9.01 4.49 3.89
N LYS A 177 10.19 5.04 3.63
CA LYS A 177 10.38 6.13 2.68
C LYS A 177 10.34 5.60 1.25
N MET A 178 9.73 6.35 0.35
CA MET A 178 9.57 5.96 -1.05
C MET A 178 10.54 6.74 -1.94
N GLY A 179 11.11 6.10 -2.97
CA GLY A 179 11.84 6.78 -4.05
C GLY A 179 13.23 7.36 -3.72
N GLU A 180 13.69 7.34 -2.47
CA GLU A 180 14.98 7.94 -2.07
C GLU A 180 16.19 7.28 -2.76
N GLU A 181 16.16 5.98 -3.04
CA GLU A 181 17.30 5.25 -3.62
C GLU A 181 17.57 5.57 -5.10
N SER A 182 16.59 6.09 -5.83
CA SER A 182 16.68 6.19 -7.30
C SER A 182 15.88 7.34 -7.92
N ALA A 183 15.34 8.25 -7.10
CA ALA A 183 14.51 9.38 -7.50
C ALA A 183 13.22 9.05 -8.28
N HIS A 184 12.88 7.77 -8.46
CA HIS A 184 11.61 7.33 -9.05
C HIS A 184 10.56 7.10 -7.96
N TYR A 185 9.83 8.16 -7.62
CA TYR A 185 8.77 8.10 -6.61
C TYR A 185 7.48 7.49 -7.20
N PRO A 186 6.80 6.60 -6.48
CA PRO A 186 5.47 6.14 -6.87
C PRO A 186 4.43 7.27 -6.79
N VAL A 187 3.33 7.11 -7.52
CA VAL A 187 2.15 7.96 -7.38
C VAL A 187 1.09 7.22 -6.57
N LEU A 188 0.62 7.86 -5.49
CA LEU A 188 -0.54 7.41 -4.74
C LEU A 188 -1.79 7.69 -5.58
N CYS A 189 -2.63 6.69 -5.77
CA CYS A 189 -3.87 6.78 -6.53
C CYS A 189 -5.05 6.27 -5.69
N CYS A 190 -6.25 6.64 -6.10
CA CYS A 190 -7.50 6.14 -5.52
C CYS A 190 -8.47 5.73 -6.62
N ASP A 191 -9.27 4.70 -6.39
CA ASP A 191 -10.37 4.30 -7.28
C ASP A 191 -11.76 4.72 -6.76
N ALA A 192 -12.80 4.40 -7.53
CA ALA A 192 -14.18 4.75 -7.21
C ALA A 192 -14.72 4.06 -5.95
N GLN A 193 -14.10 2.97 -5.52
CA GLN A 193 -14.42 2.21 -4.31
C GLN A 193 -13.72 2.79 -3.08
N GLY A 194 -12.70 3.64 -3.28
CA GLY A 194 -11.91 4.23 -2.21
C GLY A 194 -10.71 3.39 -1.80
N ARG A 195 -10.31 2.42 -2.64
CA ARG A 195 -9.05 1.69 -2.45
C ARG A 195 -7.89 2.61 -2.82
N LEU A 196 -6.78 2.47 -2.10
CA LEU A 196 -5.56 3.20 -2.38
C LEU A 196 -4.61 2.29 -3.15
N TRP A 197 -4.01 2.84 -4.21
CA TRP A 197 -3.11 2.13 -5.10
C TRP A 197 -1.78 2.85 -5.18
N ILE A 198 -0.69 2.09 -5.26
CA ILE A 198 0.67 2.61 -5.49
C ILE A 198 0.98 2.34 -6.96
N ALA A 199 1.09 3.39 -7.78
CA ALA A 199 1.39 3.26 -9.20
C ALA A 199 2.87 3.56 -9.48
N GLY A 200 3.56 2.63 -10.14
CA GLY A 200 4.95 2.77 -10.58
C GLY A 200 5.94 2.96 -9.44
N GLY A 201 7.09 3.57 -9.72
CA GLY A 201 8.13 3.91 -8.78
C GLY A 201 9.14 2.80 -8.51
N ASN A 202 10.20 3.18 -7.79
CA ASN A 202 11.25 2.30 -7.30
C ASN A 202 11.19 2.27 -5.78
N TYR A 203 10.29 1.45 -5.26
CA TYR A 203 10.37 1.01 -3.88
C TYR A 203 10.74 -0.46 -3.89
N THR A 204 11.70 -0.79 -3.04
CA THR A 204 11.96 -2.15 -2.62
C THR A 204 11.28 -2.34 -1.29
N CYS A 205 11.24 -3.58 -0.86
CA CYS A 205 11.05 -3.86 0.53
C CYS A 205 12.43 -4.23 1.09
N PRO A 206 12.97 -3.44 2.01
CA PRO A 206 14.38 -3.53 2.35
C PRO A 206 14.72 -4.87 3.01
N THR A 207 15.89 -5.39 2.66
CA THR A 207 16.64 -6.40 3.43
C THR A 207 16.85 -5.86 4.86
N PRO A 208 16.84 -6.69 5.91
CA PRO A 208 16.96 -6.24 7.30
C PRO A 208 18.24 -5.44 7.47
N GLY A 209 18.09 -4.16 7.78
CA GLY A 209 19.17 -3.20 7.86
C GLY A 209 18.60 -1.86 8.29
N ILE A 210 19.25 -1.27 9.28
CA ILE A 210 18.84 -0.08 10.02
C ILE A 210 18.36 1.04 9.07
N THR A 211 17.17 1.57 9.30
CA THR A 211 16.84 2.94 8.91
C THR A 211 17.01 3.79 10.15
N ASP A 212 17.98 4.71 10.08
CA ASP A 212 18.48 5.67 11.08
C ASP A 212 17.56 6.05 12.25
#